data_AF-A0A954GUH1-F1
#
_entry.id   AF-A0A954GUH1-F1
#
_cell.length_a   1.000
_cell.length_b   1.000
_cell.length_c   1.000
_cell.angle_alpha   90.00
_cell.angle_beta   90.00
_cell.angle_gamma   90.00
#
_symmetry.space_group_name_H-M   'P 1'
#
loop_
_entity.id
_entity.type
_entity.pdbx_description
1 polymer ?
#
loop_
_entity_poly.entity_id
_entity_poly.type
_entity_poly.pdbx_seq_one_letter_code
_entity_poly.pdbx_strand_id
1 'polypeptide(L)'
;HLDPEVLTCVIAGKWLDGFDYESLWLRVECPALLLQADPTSGGTFTDADLTTALPLMQNLKHVRFEGTGHQIHGTHPKRFVQEVLDFSRSHN
;
A
#
# COMPACT_ATOMS: atom_id res chain seq x y z
N HIS A 1 20.18 11.18 19.59
CA HIS A 1 20.17 12.47 18.87
C HIS A 1 19.89 12.16 17.41
N LEU A 2 18.88 12.77 16.81
CA LEU A 2 18.54 12.59 15.40
C LEU A 2 19.34 13.63 14.60
N ASP A 3 19.99 13.21 13.52
CA ASP A 3 20.64 14.15 12.60
C ASP A 3 19.59 15.14 12.06
N PRO A 4 19.76 16.46 12.22
CA PRO A 4 18.81 17.45 11.73
C PRO A 4 18.52 17.34 10.22
N GLU A 5 19.47 16.86 9.43
CA GLU A 5 19.32 16.79 7.97
C GLU A 5 18.58 15.53 7.49
N VAL A 6 18.35 14.54 8.35
CA VAL A 6 17.73 13.27 7.95
C VAL A 6 16.30 13.44 7.41
N LEU A 7 15.59 14.50 7.84
CA LEU A 7 14.23 14.79 7.41
C LEU A 7 14.17 15.72 6.19
N THR A 8 15.29 16.31 5.76
CA THR A 8 15.31 17.28 4.65
C THR A 8 14.72 16.71 3.37
N CYS A 9 15.06 15.46 3.01
CA CYS A 9 14.53 14.81 1.81
C CYS A 9 13.04 14.47 1.91
N VAL A 10 12.56 14.12 3.11
CA VAL A 10 11.14 13.85 3.37
C VAL A 10 10.33 15.14 3.21
N ILE A 11 10.78 16.23 3.83
CA ILE A 11 10.12 17.54 3.76
C ILE A 11 10.11 18.08 2.33
N ALA A 12 11.20 17.88 1.58
CA ALA A 12 11.30 18.28 0.18
C ALA A 12 10.45 17.42 -0.77
N GLY A 13 9.81 16.34 -0.29
CA GLY A 13 9.08 15.38 -1.12
C GLY A 13 9.97 14.53 -2.03
N LYS A 14 11.28 14.51 -1.78
CA LYS A 14 12.32 13.88 -2.60
C LYS A 14 12.81 12.54 -2.07
N TRP A 15 12.15 12.02 -1.02
CA TRP A 15 12.54 10.78 -0.38
C TRP A 15 12.57 9.59 -1.35
N LEU A 16 11.73 9.62 -2.40
CA LEU A 16 11.66 8.59 -3.43
C LEU A 16 12.34 8.99 -4.75
N ASP A 17 13.09 10.10 -4.79
CA ASP A 17 13.79 10.53 -6.02
C ASP A 17 14.75 9.42 -6.49
N GLY A 18 14.61 9.02 -7.76
CA GLY A 18 15.39 7.93 -8.36
C GLY A 18 14.87 6.52 -8.06
N PHE A 19 13.78 6.38 -7.28
CA PHE A 19 13.11 5.10 -7.07
C PHE A 19 11.95 4.92 -8.04
N ASP A 20 12.18 4.17 -9.12
CA ASP A 20 11.17 3.81 -10.12
C ASP A 20 10.28 2.66 -9.62
N TYR A 21 9.35 2.99 -8.73
CA TYR A 21 8.40 2.02 -8.18
C TYR A 21 7.41 1.52 -9.23
N GLU A 22 7.14 2.29 -10.29
CA GLU A 22 6.21 1.90 -11.36
C GLU A 22 6.72 0.66 -12.10
N SER A 23 8.01 0.64 -12.45
CA SER A 23 8.64 -0.52 -13.10
C SER A 23 8.65 -1.78 -12.21
N LEU A 24 8.62 -1.62 -10.89
CA LEU A 24 8.68 -2.74 -9.95
C LEU A 24 7.37 -3.52 -9.87
N TRP A 25 6.22 -2.89 -10.14
CA TRP A 25 4.92 -3.57 -10.13
C TRP A 25 4.86 -4.72 -11.13
N LEU A 26 5.51 -4.56 -12.30
CA LEU A 26 5.60 -5.58 -13.34
C LEU A 26 6.36 -6.83 -12.90
N ARG A 27 7.16 -6.75 -11.83
CA ARG A 27 7.98 -7.86 -11.31
C ARG A 27 7.26 -8.66 -10.22
N VAL A 28 6.05 -8.25 -9.83
CA VAL A 28 5.22 -8.98 -8.87
C VAL A 28 4.49 -10.11 -9.60
N GLU A 29 5.11 -11.28 -9.64
CA GLU A 29 4.57 -12.47 -10.34
C GLU A 29 3.72 -13.37 -9.44
N CYS A 30 3.81 -13.21 -8.12
CA CYS A 30 3.03 -14.00 -7.17
C CYS A 30 1.63 -13.43 -6.94
N PRO A 31 0.67 -14.24 -6.47
CA PRO A 31 -0.56 -13.70 -5.93
C PRO A 31 -0.26 -12.65 -4.86
N ALA A 32 -0.93 -11.50 -4.93
CA ALA A 32 -0.76 -10.41 -3.98
C ALA A 32 -2.10 -9.93 -3.40
N LEU A 33 -2.07 -9.45 -2.15
CA LEU A 33 -3.19 -8.78 -1.48
C LEU A 33 -2.82 -7.33 -1.22
N LEU A 34 -3.58 -6.40 -1.78
CA LEU A 34 -3.46 -4.96 -1.53
C LEU A 34 -4.61 -4.49 -0.64
N LEU A 35 -4.27 -4.02 0.56
CA LEU A 35 -5.22 -3.40 1.49
C LEU A 35 -5.07 -1.89 1.42
N GLN A 36 -6.09 -1.20 0.92
CA GLN A 36 -6.06 0.26 0.73
C GLN A 36 -6.88 0.95 1.81
N ALA A 37 -6.24 1.87 2.54
CA ALA A 37 -6.87 2.84 3.42
C ALA A 37 -7.49 3.98 2.59
N ASP A 38 -8.45 4.69 3.14
CA ASP A 38 -9.08 5.84 2.50
C ASP A 38 -8.11 7.03 2.48
N PRO A 39 -7.70 7.53 1.28
CA PRO A 39 -6.79 8.67 1.18
C PRO A 39 -7.33 9.94 1.85
N THR A 40 -8.65 10.13 1.86
CA THR A 40 -9.28 11.30 2.51
C THR A 40 -9.23 11.23 4.04
N SER A 41 -8.99 10.03 4.59
CA SER A 41 -8.83 9.76 6.01
C SER A 41 -7.36 9.58 6.43
N GLY A 42 -6.41 9.96 5.57
CA GLY A 42 -4.97 9.82 5.82
C GLY A 42 -4.37 8.48 5.37
N GLY A 43 -5.03 7.77 4.46
CA GLY A 43 -4.43 6.68 3.70
C GLY A 43 -3.34 7.21 2.76
N THR A 44 -2.22 6.50 2.65
CA THR A 44 -1.06 6.94 1.87
C THR A 44 -1.04 6.41 0.44
N PHE A 45 -1.80 5.34 0.15
CA PHE A 45 -1.89 4.74 -1.18
C PHE A 45 -3.15 5.24 -1.89
N THR A 46 -2.97 6.08 -2.90
CA THR A 46 -4.04 6.84 -3.54
C THR A 46 -4.76 6.05 -4.62
N ASP A 47 -5.89 6.58 -5.10
CA ASP A 47 -6.63 6.00 -6.23
C ASP A 47 -5.87 6.16 -7.57
N ALA A 48 -5.00 7.18 -7.66
CA ALA A 48 -4.08 7.32 -8.79
C ALA A 48 -3.01 6.22 -8.80
N ASP A 49 -2.48 5.88 -7.62
CA ASP A 49 -1.53 4.76 -7.47
C ASP A 49 -2.19 3.44 -7.87
N LEU A 50 -3.45 3.21 -7.49
CA LEU A 50 -4.23 2.05 -7.92
C LEU A 50 -4.42 2.02 -9.44
N THR A 51 -4.79 3.14 -10.04
CA THR A 51 -5.01 3.22 -11.50
C THR A 51 -3.73 2.86 -12.26
N THR A 52 -2.57 3.19 -11.69
CA THR A 52 -1.25 2.86 -12.24
C THR A 52 -0.87 1.40 -11.98
N ALA A 53 -1.09 0.90 -10.77
CA ALA A 53 -0.58 -0.40 -10.33
C ALA A 53 -1.48 -1.58 -10.71
N LEU A 54 -2.81 -1.42 -10.67
CA LEU A 54 -3.79 -2.50 -10.92
C LEU A 54 -3.62 -3.17 -12.30
N PRO A 55 -3.43 -2.43 -13.41
CA PRO A 55 -3.26 -3.06 -14.73
C PRO A 55 -1.96 -3.85 -14.88
N LEU A 56 -0.96 -3.58 -14.03
CA LEU A 56 0.38 -4.18 -14.13
C LEU A 56 0.47 -5.50 -13.35
N MET A 57 -0.44 -5.77 -12.43
CA MET A 57 -0.44 -6.97 -11.58
C MET A 57 -1.51 -7.96 -12.02
N GLN A 58 -1.08 -9.12 -12.52
CA GLN A 58 -2.00 -10.13 -13.08
C GLN A 58 -2.81 -10.88 -12.01
N ASN A 59 -2.33 -10.95 -10.77
CA ASN A 59 -2.96 -11.73 -9.70
C ASN A 59 -3.05 -10.94 -8.38
N LEU A 60 -3.81 -9.85 -8.42
CA LEU A 60 -4.02 -8.98 -7.27
C LEU A 60 -5.44 -9.07 -6.74
N LYS A 61 -5.57 -9.34 -5.43
CA LYS A 61 -6.78 -9.06 -4.67
C LYS A 61 -6.66 -7.67 -4.04
N HIS A 62 -7.53 -6.75 -4.40
CA HIS A 62 -7.62 -5.42 -3.78
C HIS A 62 -8.80 -5.35 -2.82
N VAL A 63 -8.58 -4.80 -1.62
CA VAL A 63 -9.60 -4.57 -0.60
C VAL A 63 -9.50 -3.14 -0.08
N ARG A 64 -10.61 -2.39 -0.15
CA ARG A 64 -10.70 -1.02 0.34
C ARG A 64 -11.30 -0.94 1.74
N PHE A 65 -10.73 -0.07 2.56
CA PHE A 65 -11.17 0.26 3.92
C PHE A 65 -11.62 1.72 3.97
N GLU A 66 -12.88 1.97 3.59
CA GLU A 66 -13.47 3.32 3.60
C GLU A 66 -13.40 3.96 4.99
N GLY A 67 -13.19 5.28 5.05
CA GLY A 67 -13.11 6.04 6.30
C GLY A 67 -11.96 5.64 7.23
N THR A 68 -11.01 4.83 6.75
CA THR A 68 -9.90 4.30 7.55
C THR A 68 -8.61 4.98 7.14
N GLY A 69 -7.89 5.56 8.10
CA GLY A 69 -6.55 6.10 7.86
C GLY A 69 -5.47 5.03 7.75
N HIS A 70 -4.20 5.46 7.70
CA HIS A 70 -3.04 4.60 7.45
C HIS A 70 -2.95 3.33 8.35
N GLN A 71 -3.42 3.40 9.61
CA GLN A 71 -3.29 2.31 10.59
C GLN A 71 -4.39 1.24 10.48
N ILE A 72 -4.63 0.69 9.28
CA ILE A 72 -5.70 -0.30 9.01
C ILE A 72 -5.72 -1.45 10.05
N HIS A 73 -4.56 -2.03 10.35
CA HIS A 73 -4.44 -3.16 11.26
C HIS A 73 -4.74 -2.80 12.73
N GLY A 74 -4.46 -1.55 13.13
CA GLY A 74 -4.81 -1.03 14.46
C GLY A 74 -6.28 -0.66 14.59
N THR A 75 -6.86 -0.06 13.55
CA THR A 75 -8.27 0.38 13.55
C THR A 75 -9.24 -0.79 13.31
N HIS A 76 -8.90 -1.72 12.42
CA HIS A 76 -9.76 -2.83 12.00
C HIS A 76 -9.08 -4.20 12.18
N PRO A 77 -8.60 -4.56 13.38
CA PRO A 77 -7.75 -5.74 13.59
C PRO A 77 -8.42 -7.04 13.14
N LYS A 78 -9.72 -7.22 13.43
CA LYS A 78 -10.46 -8.42 13.03
C LYS A 78 -10.60 -8.55 11.51
N ARG A 79 -10.99 -7.47 10.83
CA ARG A 79 -11.15 -7.47 9.37
C ARG A 79 -9.80 -7.63 8.67
N PHE A 80 -8.76 -6.95 9.16
CA PHE A 80 -7.39 -7.12 8.66
C PHE A 80 -6.95 -8.60 8.71
N VAL A 81 -7.07 -9.24 9.87
CA VAL A 81 -6.70 -10.67 10.02
C VAL A 81 -7.53 -11.56 9.10
N GLN A 82 -8.84 -11.30 8.98
CA GLN A 82 -9.72 -12.06 8.10
C GLN A 82 -9.25 -11.99 6.64
N GLU A 83 -8.99 -10.80 6.11
CA GLU A 83 -8.54 -10.63 4.72
C GLU A 83 -7.21 -11.34 4.43
N VAL A 84 -6.27 -11.28 5.39
CA VAL A 84 -4.96 -11.95 5.27
C VAL A 84 -5.12 -13.47 5.29
N LEU A 85 -5.92 -14.02 6.21
CA LEU A 85 -6.15 -15.46 6.32
C LEU A 85 -6.91 -16.00 5.11
N ASP A 86 -7.93 -15.30 4.63
CA ASP A 86 -8.71 -15.71 3.46
C ASP A 86 -7.84 -15.75 2.21
N PHE A 87 -7.03 -14.70 2.01
CA PHE A 87 -6.10 -14.64 0.90
C PHE A 87 -5.05 -15.76 0.94
N SER A 88 -4.50 -16.03 2.14
CA SER A 88 -3.51 -17.10 2.32
C SER A 88 -4.11 -18.48 2.01
N ARG A 89 -5.38 -18.71 2.36
CA ARG A 89 -6.07 -19.98 2.09
C ARG A 89 -6.43 -20.17 0.61
N SER A 90 -6.76 -19.09 -0.11
CA SER A 90 -7.14 -19.17 -1.52
C SER A 90 -5.95 -19.36 -2.47
N HIS A 91 -4.71 -19.27 -1.96
CA HIS A 91 -3.48 -19.37 -2.74
C HIS A 91 -2.47 -20.37 -2.14
N ASN A 92 -2.97 -21.37 -1.39
CA ASN A 92 -2.22 -22.57 -1.00
C ASN A 92 -2.42 -23.71 -2.02
#